data_AF-A0A7J7MSL8-F1
#
_entry.id   AF-A0A7J7MSL8-F1
#
_cell.length_a   1.000
_cell.length_b   1.000
_cell.length_c   1.000
_cell.angle_alpha   90.00
_cell.angle_beta   90.00
_cell.angle_gamma   90.00
#
_symmetry.space_group_name_H-M   'P 1'
#
loop_
_entity.id
_entity.type
_entity.pdbx_description
1 polymer ?
#
loop_
_entity_poly.entity_id
_entity_poly.type
_entity_poly.pdbx_seq_one_letter_code
_entity_poly.pdbx_strand_id
1 'polypeptide(L)'
;MAMHQEFELSDTDYVVRIDLMTKVFSVEAAERYFELLLPNAKTVETYTTLLHCYAAAKLTERADSLFERINDSNIAINTLFYNKMMTLYMSVGQLEKLSVVIEEMNRKKVSLDLFTYNLWISACATSMDIDSVRRILYEMSDDSNSSEAWVTYKQLADIYITTGNLVNMENNSLVEANG
;
A
#
# COMPACT_ATOMS: atom_id res chain seq x y z
N MET A 1 34.79 -39.20 -2.39
CA MET A 1 34.39 -37.97 -3.10
C MET A 1 32.99 -37.66 -2.62
N ALA A 2 32.87 -36.81 -1.58
CA ALA A 2 31.57 -36.45 -1.03
C ALA A 2 30.85 -35.59 -2.07
N MET A 3 29.72 -36.08 -2.59
CA MET A 3 28.80 -35.24 -3.34
C MET A 3 28.30 -34.17 -2.37
N HIS A 4 28.73 -32.93 -2.55
CA HIS A 4 28.04 -31.80 -1.97
C HIS A 4 26.64 -31.83 -2.54
N GLN A 5 25.68 -32.24 -1.71
CA GLN A 5 24.28 -32.01 -1.97
C GLN A 5 24.13 -30.49 -1.99
N GLU A 6 24.01 -29.91 -3.19
CA GLU A 6 23.61 -28.52 -3.33
C GLU A 6 22.25 -28.43 -2.64
N PHE A 7 22.23 -27.80 -1.46
CA PHE A 7 20.98 -27.43 -0.83
C PHE A 7 20.33 -26.41 -1.76
N GLU A 8 19.31 -26.85 -2.51
CA GLU A 8 18.44 -25.94 -3.23
C GLU A 8 17.78 -25.03 -2.18
N LEU A 9 18.19 -23.76 -2.19
CA LEU A 9 17.59 -22.75 -1.35
C LEU A 9 16.13 -22.54 -1.79
N SER A 10 15.23 -22.51 -0.83
CA SER A 10 13.82 -22.22 -1.06
C SER A 10 13.57 -20.72 -1.18
N ASP A 11 12.41 -20.34 -1.71
CA ASP A 11 11.94 -18.95 -1.76
C ASP A 11 11.98 -18.27 -0.38
N THR A 12 11.68 -19.03 0.68
CA THR A 12 11.75 -18.56 2.07
C THR A 12 13.17 -18.23 2.51
N ASP A 13 14.16 -19.01 2.08
CA ASP A 13 15.56 -18.78 2.44
C ASP A 13 16.08 -17.47 1.85
N TYR A 14 15.68 -17.14 0.62
CA TYR A 14 16.01 -15.87 -0.02
C TYR A 14 15.39 -14.68 0.71
N VAL A 15 14.10 -14.78 1.07
CA VAL A 15 13.37 -13.76 1.85
C VAL A 15 14.05 -13.50 3.19
N VAL A 16 14.32 -14.55 3.97
CA VAL A 16 14.96 -14.44 5.28
C VAL A 16 16.34 -13.81 5.15
N ARG A 17 17.12 -14.18 4.12
CA ARG A 17 18.44 -13.59 3.93
C ARG A 17 18.38 -12.11 3.57
N ILE A 18 17.44 -11.67 2.72
CA ILE A 18 17.25 -10.23 2.41
C ILE A 18 16.94 -9.43 3.69
N ASP A 19 16.02 -9.93 4.52
CA ASP A 19 15.63 -9.29 5.78
C ASP A 19 16.81 -9.23 6.76
N LEU A 20 17.52 -10.35 6.96
CA LEU A 20 18.71 -10.40 7.82
C LEU A 20 19.82 -9.47 7.32
N MET A 21 20.07 -9.42 6.01
CA MET A 21 21.10 -8.54 5.46
C MET A 21 20.78 -7.07 5.68
N THR A 22 19.50 -6.70 5.58
CA THR A 22 19.04 -5.34 5.88
C THR A 22 19.28 -4.99 7.35
N LYS A 23 18.93 -5.90 8.26
CA LYS A 23 19.00 -5.67 9.71
C LYS A 23 20.42 -5.70 10.28
N VAL A 24 21.27 -6.57 9.74
CA VAL A 24 22.64 -6.80 10.27
C VAL A 24 23.68 -5.93 9.58
N PHE A 25 23.53 -5.67 8.28
CA PHE A 25 24.51 -4.93 7.50
C PHE A 25 23.97 -3.58 7.04
N SER A 26 23.16 -3.56 5.98
CA SER A 26 22.49 -2.36 5.48
C SER A 26 21.48 -2.73 4.39
N VAL A 27 20.66 -1.74 4.01
CA VAL A 27 19.76 -1.86 2.86
C VAL A 27 20.54 -2.11 1.56
N GLU A 28 21.68 -1.46 1.36
CA GLU A 28 22.54 -1.65 0.17
C GLU A 28 23.08 -3.08 0.08
N ALA A 29 23.38 -3.71 1.22
CA ALA A 29 23.82 -5.09 1.26
C ALA A 29 22.70 -6.03 0.80
N ALA A 30 21.47 -5.80 1.27
CA ALA A 30 20.30 -6.57 0.86
C ALA A 30 19.96 -6.36 -0.62
N GLU A 31 20.06 -5.13 -1.13
CA GLU A 31 19.87 -4.79 -2.54
C GLU A 31 20.90 -5.51 -3.43
N ARG A 32 22.19 -5.45 -3.07
CA ARG A 32 23.24 -6.19 -3.78
C ARG A 32 22.97 -7.69 -3.82
N TYR A 33 22.53 -8.27 -2.72
CA TYR A 33 22.18 -9.69 -2.67
C TYR A 33 20.98 -10.01 -3.56
N PHE A 34 19.93 -9.19 -3.50
CA PHE A 34 18.77 -9.32 -4.38
C PHE A 34 19.17 -9.27 -5.86
N GLU A 35 20.08 -8.36 -6.25
CA GLU A 35 20.52 -8.29 -7.65
C GLU A 35 21.25 -9.54 -8.13
N LEU A 36 21.99 -10.20 -7.24
CA LEU A 36 22.70 -11.45 -7.53
C LEU A 36 21.78 -12.69 -7.60
N LEU A 37 20.50 -12.57 -7.21
CA LEU A 37 19.55 -13.67 -7.34
C LEU A 37 19.33 -14.04 -8.81
N LEU A 38 19.25 -15.35 -9.05
CA LEU A 38 18.84 -15.88 -10.34
C LEU A 38 17.42 -15.40 -10.68
N PRO A 39 17.08 -15.26 -11.98
CA PRO A 39 15.76 -14.75 -12.38
C PRO A 39 14.57 -15.52 -11.79
N ASN A 40 14.70 -16.84 -11.60
CA ASN A 40 13.66 -17.68 -11.00
C ASN A 40 13.52 -17.50 -9.48
N ALA A 41 14.58 -17.05 -8.79
CA ALA A 41 14.56 -16.76 -7.36
C ALA A 41 14.02 -15.34 -7.04
N LYS A 42 13.88 -14.47 -8.05
CA LYS A 42 13.26 -13.14 -7.91
C LYS A 42 11.74 -13.28 -7.94
N THR A 43 11.16 -13.84 -6.89
CA THR A 43 9.72 -14.03 -6.72
C THR A 43 9.02 -12.81 -6.12
N VAL A 44 7.69 -12.76 -6.17
CA VAL A 44 6.89 -11.69 -5.54
C VAL A 44 7.25 -11.50 -4.05
N GLU A 45 7.63 -12.57 -3.35
CA GLU A 45 7.98 -12.55 -1.93
C GLU A 45 9.33 -11.85 -1.68
N THR A 46 10.34 -12.13 -2.51
CA THR A 46 11.64 -11.45 -2.43
C THR A 46 11.52 -9.95 -2.74
N TYR A 47 10.74 -9.59 -3.77
CA TYR A 47 10.40 -8.20 -4.07
C TYR A 47 9.63 -7.53 -2.92
N THR A 48 8.62 -8.20 -2.38
CA THR A 48 7.80 -7.71 -1.24
C THR A 48 8.65 -7.48 0.02
N THR A 49 9.69 -8.28 0.19
CA THR A 49 10.64 -8.18 1.31
C THR A 49 11.58 -7.02 1.11
N LEU A 50 12.19 -6.88 -0.08
CA LEU A 50 13.04 -5.73 -0.38
C LEU A 50 12.27 -4.41 -0.31
N LEU A 51 11.01 -4.38 -0.78
CA LEU A 51 10.12 -3.24 -0.61
C LEU A 51 9.88 -2.92 0.87
N HIS A 52 9.68 -3.94 1.71
CA HIS A 52 9.53 -3.73 3.15
C HIS A 52 10.78 -3.09 3.77
N CYS A 53 11.97 -3.50 3.33
CA CYS A 53 13.24 -2.90 3.74
C CYS A 53 13.32 -1.42 3.33
N TYR A 54 12.97 -1.08 2.09
CA TYR A 54 12.91 0.32 1.62
C TYR A 54 11.89 1.14 2.38
N ALA A 55 10.72 0.58 2.68
CA ALA A 55 9.68 1.27 3.43
C ALA A 55 10.13 1.58 4.86
N ALA A 56 10.77 0.63 5.54
CA ALA A 56 11.33 0.83 6.89
C ALA A 56 12.41 1.93 6.92
N ALA A 57 13.20 2.03 5.85
CA ALA A 57 14.22 3.06 5.68
C ALA A 57 13.71 4.36 5.03
N LYS A 58 12.41 4.46 4.70
CA LYS A 58 11.79 5.57 3.97
C LYS A 58 12.48 5.94 2.64
N LEU A 59 13.01 4.94 1.94
CA LEU A 59 13.71 5.11 0.66
C LEU A 59 12.74 5.05 -0.53
N THR A 60 11.92 6.09 -0.69
CA THR A 60 10.82 6.11 -1.67
C THR A 60 11.29 5.98 -3.11
N GLU A 61 12.39 6.63 -3.50
CA GLU A 61 12.91 6.56 -4.89
C GLU A 61 13.33 5.12 -5.27
N ARG A 62 13.93 4.38 -4.33
CA ARG A 62 14.31 2.97 -4.55
C ARG A 62 13.08 2.07 -4.60
N ALA A 63 12.06 2.36 -3.80
CA ALA A 63 10.80 1.65 -3.84
C ALA A 63 10.04 1.88 -5.16
N ASP A 64 10.02 3.12 -5.67
CA ASP A 64 9.42 3.46 -6.97
C ASP A 64 10.14 2.70 -8.10
N SER A 65 11.47 2.72 -8.12
CA SER A 65 12.27 1.97 -9.09
C SER A 65 12.02 0.45 -8.99
N LEU A 66 11.87 -0.09 -7.78
CA LEU A 66 11.56 -1.51 -7.58
C LEU A 66 10.15 -1.85 -8.09
N PHE A 67 9.19 -0.95 -7.88
CA PHE A 67 7.82 -1.11 -8.36
C PHE A 67 7.75 -1.13 -9.88
N GLU A 68 8.42 -0.22 -10.57
CA GLU A 68 8.53 -0.23 -12.04
C GLU A 68 9.11 -1.55 -12.55
N ARG A 69 10.21 -2.02 -11.94
CA ARG A 69 10.88 -3.27 -12.32
C ARG A 69 9.99 -4.50 -12.19
N ILE A 70 9.23 -4.63 -11.09
CA ILE A 70 8.30 -5.76 -10.96
C ILE A 70 7.08 -5.58 -11.89
N ASN A 71 6.68 -4.34 -12.19
CA ASN A 71 5.57 -4.03 -13.09
C ASN A 71 5.86 -4.46 -14.54
N ASP A 72 7.12 -4.30 -14.98
CA ASP A 72 7.66 -4.67 -16.28
C ASP A 72 8.01 -6.17 -16.39
N SER A 73 7.95 -6.89 -15.27
CA SER A 73 8.18 -8.33 -15.23
C SER A 73 6.90 -9.13 -15.46
N ASN A 74 7.03 -10.43 -15.74
CA ASN A 74 5.89 -11.35 -15.80
C ASN A 74 5.44 -11.86 -14.42
N ILE A 75 5.88 -11.22 -13.33
CA ILE A 75 5.54 -11.63 -11.96
C ILE A 75 4.15 -11.08 -11.58
N ALA A 76 3.27 -11.96 -11.11
CA ALA A 76 1.97 -11.56 -10.60
C ALA A 76 2.11 -10.84 -9.25
N ILE A 77 1.89 -9.53 -9.26
CA ILE A 77 1.86 -8.68 -8.07
C ILE A 77 0.54 -8.91 -7.33
N ASN A 78 0.58 -9.08 -6.01
CA ASN A 78 -0.60 -9.28 -5.17
C ASN A 78 -0.96 -8.01 -4.36
N THR A 79 -2.14 -8.01 -3.74
CA THR A 79 -2.65 -6.91 -2.92
C THR A 79 -1.68 -6.50 -1.79
N LEU A 80 -0.98 -7.46 -1.19
CA LEU A 80 0.00 -7.20 -0.13
C LEU A 80 1.15 -6.28 -0.60
N PHE A 81 1.67 -6.51 -1.81
CA PHE A 81 2.74 -5.67 -2.36
C PHE A 81 2.26 -4.22 -2.55
N TYR A 82 1.08 -4.01 -3.12
CA TYR A 82 0.50 -2.68 -3.31
C TYR A 82 0.22 -1.99 -1.98
N ASN A 83 -0.35 -2.71 -1.00
CA ASN A 83 -0.60 -2.18 0.33
C ASN A 83 0.69 -1.70 1.01
N LYS A 84 1.83 -2.37 0.77
CA LYS A 84 3.15 -1.92 1.25
C LYS A 84 3.62 -0.64 0.53
N MET A 85 3.44 -0.52 -0.78
CA MET A 85 3.73 0.72 -1.51
C MET A 85 2.89 1.89 -0.97
N MET A 86 1.59 1.69 -0.82
CA MET A 86 0.68 2.71 -0.28
C MET A 86 1.05 3.11 1.15
N THR A 87 1.38 2.14 2.01
CA THR A 87 1.82 2.40 3.39
C THR A 87 3.11 3.23 3.42
N LEU A 88 4.07 2.92 2.53
CA LEU A 88 5.29 3.72 2.39
C LEU A 88 4.95 5.16 2.01
N TYR A 89 4.15 5.38 0.97
CA TYR A 89 3.75 6.72 0.53
C TYR A 89 3.04 7.52 1.64
N MET A 90 2.14 6.89 2.39
CA MET A 90 1.51 7.51 3.55
C MET A 90 2.54 7.92 4.61
N SER A 91 3.53 7.07 4.90
CA SER A 91 4.55 7.33 5.93
C SER A 91 5.52 8.47 5.58
N VAL A 92 5.61 8.84 4.30
CA VAL A 92 6.42 9.96 3.79
C VAL A 92 5.58 11.15 3.32
N GLY A 93 4.25 11.09 3.46
CA GLY A 93 3.33 12.17 3.14
C GLY A 93 3.02 12.35 1.65
N GLN A 94 3.39 11.41 0.78
CA GLN A 94 3.11 11.44 -0.67
C GLN A 94 1.72 10.86 -0.96
N LEU A 95 0.69 11.48 -0.39
CA LEU A 95 -0.68 10.95 -0.41
C LEU A 95 -1.28 10.87 -1.82
N GLU A 96 -0.85 11.76 -2.71
CA GLU A 96 -1.26 11.80 -4.12
C GLU A 96 -0.96 10.49 -4.86
N LYS A 97 0.14 9.81 -4.51
CA LYS A 97 0.55 8.56 -5.15
C LYS A 97 -0.36 7.37 -4.85
N LEU A 98 -1.18 7.43 -3.81
CA LEU A 98 -2.12 6.34 -3.51
C LEU A 98 -3.16 6.17 -4.62
N SER A 99 -3.62 7.27 -5.23
CA SER A 99 -4.56 7.22 -6.36
C SER A 99 -3.99 6.47 -7.56
N VAL A 100 -2.70 6.69 -7.86
CA VAL A 100 -1.96 6.02 -8.94
C VAL A 100 -1.85 4.52 -8.66
N VAL A 101 -1.56 4.14 -7.41
CA VAL A 101 -1.50 2.72 -7.02
C VAL A 101 -2.86 2.03 -7.19
N ILE A 102 -3.95 2.70 -6.81
CA ILE A 102 -5.31 2.16 -6.94
C ILE A 102 -5.70 2.00 -8.41
N GLU A 103 -5.37 2.97 -9.26
CA GLU A 103 -5.58 2.87 -10.71
C GLU A 103 -4.81 1.68 -11.30
N GLU A 104 -3.56 1.47 -10.90
CA GLU A 104 -2.76 0.32 -11.34
C GLU A 104 -3.34 -1.02 -10.87
N MET A 105 -3.82 -1.11 -9.62
CA MET A 105 -4.51 -2.30 -9.11
C MET A 105 -5.75 -2.61 -9.93
N ASN A 106 -6.58 -1.61 -10.22
CA ASN A 106 -7.78 -1.74 -11.05
C ASN A 106 -7.44 -2.16 -12.48
N ARG A 107 -6.44 -1.53 -13.10
CA ARG A 107 -5.94 -1.86 -14.45
C ARG A 107 -5.46 -3.31 -14.53
N LYS A 108 -4.76 -3.78 -13.50
CA LYS A 108 -4.27 -5.17 -13.39
C LYS A 108 -5.30 -6.15 -12.80
N LYS A 109 -6.52 -5.70 -12.51
CA LYS A 109 -7.61 -6.50 -11.92
C LYS A 109 -7.20 -7.18 -10.61
N VAL A 110 -6.38 -6.50 -9.80
CA VAL A 110 -6.02 -6.93 -8.46
C VAL A 110 -7.06 -6.40 -7.49
N SER A 111 -7.71 -7.30 -6.75
CA SER A 111 -8.75 -6.90 -5.79
C SER A 111 -8.18 -5.98 -4.73
N LEU A 112 -8.90 -4.90 -4.46
CA LEU A 112 -8.71 -4.11 -3.25
C LEU A 112 -9.22 -4.93 -2.06
N ASP A 113 -8.53 -4.81 -0.93
CA ASP A 113 -9.01 -5.34 0.34
C ASP A 113 -9.38 -4.20 1.30
N LEU A 114 -9.94 -4.56 2.47
CA LEU A 114 -10.31 -3.58 3.50
C LEU A 114 -9.12 -2.68 3.89
N PHE A 115 -7.91 -3.24 3.92
CA PHE A 115 -6.73 -2.47 4.27
C PHE A 115 -6.39 -1.46 3.16
N THR A 116 -6.50 -1.85 1.89
CA THR A 116 -6.35 -0.98 0.72
C THR A 116 -7.32 0.20 0.79
N TYR A 117 -8.62 -0.06 1.00
CA TYR A 117 -9.64 1.00 1.12
C TYR A 117 -9.37 1.92 2.30
N ASN A 118 -8.97 1.39 3.46
CA ASN A 118 -8.64 2.19 4.63
C ASN A 118 -7.46 3.13 4.40
N LEU A 119 -6.41 2.67 3.73
CA LEU A 119 -5.27 3.53 3.36
C LEU A 119 -5.73 4.67 2.44
N TRP A 120 -6.56 4.35 1.44
CA TRP A 120 -7.05 5.33 0.48
C TRP A 120 -7.96 6.39 1.12
N ILE A 121 -8.94 5.94 1.94
CA ILE A 121 -9.83 6.83 2.70
C ILE A 121 -9.02 7.72 3.66
N SER A 122 -8.03 7.15 4.36
CA SER A 122 -7.21 7.92 5.31
C SER A 122 -6.42 9.04 4.63
N ALA A 123 -5.92 8.79 3.42
CA ALA A 123 -5.23 9.80 2.64
C ALA A 123 -6.15 10.93 2.14
N CYS A 124 -7.35 10.59 1.65
CA CYS A 124 -8.35 11.59 1.27
C CYS A 124 -8.82 12.41 2.48
N ALA A 125 -9.06 11.75 3.62
CA ALA A 125 -9.46 12.41 4.86
C ALA A 125 -8.38 13.39 5.38
N THR A 126 -7.10 13.02 5.26
CA THR A 126 -5.98 13.91 5.61
C THR A 126 -5.93 15.15 4.72
N SER A 127 -6.36 15.02 3.46
CA SER A 127 -6.44 16.13 2.50
C SER A 127 -7.78 16.90 2.57
N MET A 128 -8.64 16.56 3.54
CA MET A 128 -10.02 17.08 3.69
C MET A 128 -10.89 16.92 2.43
N ASP A 129 -10.58 15.93 1.58
CA ASP A 129 -11.35 15.61 0.38
C ASP A 129 -12.50 14.65 0.75
N ILE A 130 -13.55 15.22 1.33
CA ILE A 130 -14.73 14.50 1.80
C ILE A 130 -15.51 13.87 0.64
N ASP A 131 -15.53 14.50 -0.53
CA ASP A 131 -16.22 13.97 -1.71
C ASP A 131 -15.57 12.68 -2.19
N SER A 132 -14.23 12.64 -2.25
CA SER A 132 -13.50 11.41 -2.53
C SER A 132 -13.74 10.34 -1.47
N VAL A 133 -13.74 10.69 -0.17
CA VAL A 133 -14.06 9.73 0.90
C VAL A 133 -15.45 9.11 0.68
N ARG A 134 -16.47 9.91 0.39
CA ARG A 134 -17.82 9.39 0.11
C ARG A 134 -17.82 8.46 -1.10
N ARG A 135 -17.19 8.87 -2.21
CA ARG A 135 -17.09 8.05 -3.42
C ARG A 135 -16.46 6.67 -3.13
N ILE A 136 -15.35 6.65 -2.38
CA ILE A 136 -14.65 5.41 -2.02
C ILE A 136 -15.53 4.52 -1.13
N LEU A 137 -16.27 5.09 -0.19
CA LEU A 137 -17.22 4.34 0.65
C LEU A 137 -18.36 3.71 -0.17
N TYR A 138 -18.82 4.37 -1.23
CA TYR A 138 -19.78 3.78 -2.16
C TYR A 138 -19.16 2.63 -2.96
N GLU A 139 -17.97 2.83 -3.52
CA GLU A 139 -17.21 1.82 -4.26
C GLU A 139 -16.98 0.56 -3.41
N MET A 140 -16.52 0.73 -2.17
CA MET A 140 -16.32 -0.36 -1.22
C MET A 140 -17.62 -1.13 -0.90
N SER A 141 -18.77 -0.45 -0.88
CA SER A 141 -20.06 -1.11 -0.58
C SER A 141 -20.65 -1.89 -1.75
N ASP A 142 -20.27 -1.55 -2.97
CA ASP A 142 -20.71 -2.21 -4.21
C ASP A 142 -19.77 -3.38 -4.59
N ASP A 143 -18.59 -3.45 -3.97
CA ASP A 143 -17.63 -4.52 -4.17
C ASP A 143 -18.23 -5.89 -3.78
N SER A 144 -18.04 -6.88 -4.64
CA SER A 144 -18.46 -8.27 -4.42
C SER A 144 -17.91 -8.91 -3.14
N ASN A 145 -16.81 -8.40 -2.60
CA ASN A 145 -16.23 -8.85 -1.33
C ASN A 145 -16.89 -8.21 -0.09
N SER A 146 -17.95 -7.41 -0.29
CA SER A 146 -18.60 -6.63 0.76
C SER A 146 -19.27 -7.46 1.84
N SER A 147 -18.81 -7.26 3.09
CA SER A 147 -19.38 -7.88 4.28
C SER A 147 -20.41 -6.95 4.94
N GLU A 148 -21.32 -7.51 5.74
CA GLU A 148 -22.30 -6.72 6.52
C GLU A 148 -21.64 -5.68 7.44
N ALA A 149 -20.41 -5.94 7.90
CA ALA A 149 -19.63 -4.99 8.69
C ALA A 149 -19.25 -3.73 7.88
N TRP A 150 -19.09 -3.85 6.56
CA TRP A 150 -18.72 -2.73 5.68
C TRP A 150 -19.88 -1.77 5.50
N VAL A 151 -21.10 -2.30 5.44
CA VAL A 151 -22.34 -1.49 5.42
C VAL A 151 -22.45 -0.65 6.70
N THR A 152 -22.19 -1.26 7.86
CA THR A 152 -22.17 -0.55 9.16
C THR A 152 -21.08 0.53 9.19
N TYR A 153 -19.87 0.21 8.74
CA TYR A 153 -18.75 1.17 8.69
C TYR A 153 -19.06 2.38 7.79
N LYS A 154 -19.62 2.13 6.59
CA LYS A 154 -20.08 3.18 5.68
C LYS A 154 -21.13 4.08 6.32
N GLN A 155 -22.14 3.50 6.97
CA GLN A 155 -23.18 4.28 7.66
C GLN A 155 -22.59 5.18 8.74
N LEU A 156 -21.68 4.65 9.58
CA LEU A 156 -21.00 5.44 10.60
C LEU A 156 -20.18 6.59 9.99
N ALA A 157 -19.40 6.30 8.94
CA ALA A 157 -18.61 7.32 8.26
C ALA A 157 -19.49 8.44 7.67
N ASP A 158 -20.64 8.10 7.04
CA ASP A 158 -21.56 9.08 6.49
C ASP A 158 -22.23 9.95 7.58
N ILE A 159 -22.54 9.38 8.76
CA ILE A 159 -23.02 10.13 9.93
C ILE A 159 -21.96 11.14 10.41
N TYR A 160 -20.70 10.73 10.56
CA TYR A 160 -19.63 11.64 10.98
C TYR A 160 -19.40 12.76 9.96
N ILE A 161 -19.44 12.45 8.66
CA ILE A 161 -19.29 13.44 7.59
C ILE A 161 -20.44 14.45 7.59
N THR A 162 -21.69 13.96 7.68
CA THR A 162 -22.88 14.83 7.67
C THR A 162 -22.95 15.72 8.90
N THR A 163 -22.68 15.18 10.09
CA THR A 163 -22.65 15.96 11.34
C THR A 163 -21.53 17.01 11.34
N GLY A 164 -20.33 16.67 10.86
CA GLY A 164 -19.23 17.64 10.72
C GLY A 164 -19.56 18.81 9.78
N ASN A 165 -20.24 18.52 8.66
CA ASN A 165 -20.67 19.56 7.73
C ASN A 165 -21.74 20.49 8.32
N LEU A 166 -22.70 19.95 9.08
CA LEU A 166 -23.73 20.77 9.75
C LEU A 166 -23.13 21.75 10.75
N VAL A 167 -22.17 21.29 11.56
CA VAL A 167 -21.47 22.16 12.52
C VAL A 167 -20.70 23.29 11.82
N ASN A 168 -20.08 23.02 10.67
CA ASN A 168 -19.41 24.05 9.88
C ASN A 168 -20.39 25.09 9.30
N MET A 169 -21.60 24.68 8.92
CA MET A 169 -22.65 25.60 8.43
C MET A 169 -23.19 26.52 9.55
N GLU A 170 -23.38 25.99 10.75
CA GLU A 170 -23.79 26.79 11.93
C GLU A 170 -22.72 27.81 12.34
N ASN A 171 -21.44 27.43 12.28
CA ASN A 171 -20.35 28.36 12.60
C ASN A 171 -20.18 29.49 11.58
N ASN A 172 -20.38 29.23 10.27
CA ASN A 172 -20.29 30.28 9.25
C ASN A 172 -21.46 31.28 9.32
N SER A 173 -22.67 30.82 9.63
CA SER A 173 -23.85 31.68 9.73
C SER A 173 -23.84 32.62 10.94
N LEU A 174 -23.16 32.24 12.04
CA LEU A 174 -22.97 33.11 13.21
C LEU A 174 -21.90 34.20 13.01
N VAL A 175 -20.96 34.01 12.08
CA VAL A 175 -19.93 35.00 11.74
C VAL A 175 -20.50 36.08 10.82
N GLU A 176 -21.40 35.75 9.90
CA GLU A 176 -22.05 36.71 9.01
C GLU A 176 -23.14 37.55 9.69
N ALA A 177 -23.71 37.09 10.80
CA ALA A 177 -24.71 37.84 11.57
C ALA A 177 -24.12 38.91 12.51
N ASN A 178 -22.78 38.98 12.63
CA ASN A 178 -22.06 39.89 13.56
C ASN A 178 -21.17 40.92 12.85
N GLY A 179 -21.29 41.11 11.53
CA GLY A 179 -20.61 42.15 10.74
C GLY A 179 -21.58 43.20 10.21
#